data_AF-D4KB44-F1
#
_entry.id   AF-D4KB44-F1
#
_cell.length_a   1.000
_cell.length_b   1.000
_cell.length_c   1.000
_cell.angle_alpha   90.00
_cell.angle_beta   90.00
_cell.angle_gamma   90.00
#
_symmetry.space_group_name_H-M   'P 1'
#
loop_
_entity.id
_entity.type
_entity.pdbx_description
1 polymer ?
#
loop_
_entity_poly.entity_id
_entity_poly.type
_entity_poly.pdbx_seq_one_letter_code
_entity_poly.pdbx_strand_id
1 'polypeptide(L)'
;MKLECDVIRDLLPLYAEKLASPASSALVEQHLAECPACRTELEQMEKPVPVQPEPQPDAPLKNIRSSLNRRRLRTMLCSFAAALALAAVCGFGWYGYTACDRVSFFDARLQAYYQQAENGADGWVLETRAEDVYLKPTHADGHYEAIRYRIPWVHDTLDKLLQKDTDLLRSTGWMRTDRSAVVDAADMTVAFNGQDGTWYAVGSAPAAWDEVEWPE
;
A
#
# COMPACT_ATOMS: atom_id res chain seq x y z
N MET A 1 -20.42 36.67 85.35
CA MET A 1 -20.24 37.84 84.48
C MET A 1 -20.36 37.37 83.04
N LYS A 2 -21.32 37.88 82.26
CA LYS A 2 -21.52 37.48 80.85
C LYS A 2 -20.83 38.43 79.85
N LEU A 3 -20.47 39.63 80.31
CA LEU A 3 -19.96 40.72 79.46
C LEU A 3 -18.53 40.48 78.95
N GLU A 4 -17.73 39.66 79.62
CA GLU A 4 -16.34 39.41 79.21
C GLU A 4 -16.21 38.31 78.15
N CYS A 5 -17.07 37.28 78.17
CA CYS A 5 -16.99 36.18 77.20
C CYS A 5 -17.21 36.65 75.75
N ASP A 6 -18.16 37.55 75.52
CA ASP A 6 -18.46 38.02 74.16
C ASP A 6 -17.26 38.77 73.55
N VAL A 7 -16.56 39.58 74.35
CA VAL A 7 -15.33 40.28 73.94
C VAL A 7 -14.20 39.28 73.63
N ILE A 8 -14.08 38.21 74.42
CA ILE A 8 -13.08 37.17 74.18
C ILE A 8 -13.38 36.43 72.87
N ARG A 9 -14.65 36.09 72.60
CA ARG A 9 -15.04 35.39 71.38
C ARG A 9 -14.75 36.18 70.12
N ASP A 10 -14.91 37.49 70.15
CA ASP A 10 -14.53 38.38 69.03
C ASP A 10 -13.01 38.42 68.81
N LEU A 11 -12.23 38.22 69.88
CA LEU A 11 -10.76 38.23 69.83
C LEU A 11 -10.14 36.83 69.55
N LEU A 12 -10.90 35.74 69.72
CA LEU A 12 -10.43 34.36 69.54
C LEU A 12 -9.85 34.09 68.14
N PRO A 13 -10.48 34.50 67.01
CA PRO A 13 -9.93 34.27 65.68
C PRO A 13 -8.56 34.95 65.50
N LEU A 14 -8.43 36.19 65.98
CA LEU A 14 -7.19 36.96 65.91
C LEU A 14 -6.09 36.36 66.80
N TYR A 15 -6.48 35.79 67.95
CA TYR A 15 -5.58 35.05 68.82
C TYR A 15 -5.12 33.72 68.18
N ALA A 16 -6.03 32.97 67.56
CA ALA A 16 -5.72 31.71 66.86
C ALA A 16 -4.75 31.91 65.69
N GLU A 17 -4.87 33.03 64.97
CA GLU A 17 -3.95 33.42 63.88
C GLU A 17 -2.67 34.13 64.38
N LYS A 18 -2.50 34.31 65.70
CA LYS A 18 -1.38 35.03 66.36
C LYS A 18 -1.23 36.49 65.91
N LEU A 19 -2.33 37.14 65.55
CA LEU A 19 -2.40 38.54 65.11
C LEU A 19 -2.88 39.50 66.22
N ALA A 20 -3.26 38.98 67.38
CA ALA A 20 -3.67 39.79 68.52
C ALA A 20 -2.49 40.56 69.15
N SER A 21 -2.75 41.77 69.65
CA SER A 21 -1.74 42.55 70.37
C SER A 21 -1.30 41.83 71.67
N PRO A 22 -0.09 42.10 72.22
CA PRO A 22 0.37 41.44 73.45
C PRO A 22 -0.56 41.69 74.65
N ALA A 23 -1.14 42.90 74.75
CA ALA A 23 -2.10 43.24 75.80
C ALA A 23 -3.42 42.49 75.65
N SER A 24 -3.91 42.32 74.42
CA SER A 24 -5.12 41.56 74.12
C SER A 24 -4.91 40.05 74.32
N SER A 25 -3.73 39.54 74.00
CA SER A 25 -3.38 38.11 74.14
C SER A 25 -3.34 37.69 75.61
N ALA A 26 -2.74 38.51 76.49
CA ALA A 26 -2.70 38.24 77.93
C ALA A 26 -4.11 38.18 78.55
N LEU A 27 -5.02 39.04 78.08
CA LEU A 27 -6.41 39.07 78.53
C LEU A 27 -7.19 37.83 78.08
N VAL A 28 -6.94 37.36 76.85
CA VAL A 28 -7.51 36.11 76.33
C VAL A 28 -6.99 34.89 77.11
N GLU A 29 -5.68 34.84 77.40
CA GLU A 29 -5.07 33.74 78.16
C GLU A 29 -5.62 33.63 79.59
N GLN A 30 -5.78 34.75 80.28
CA GLN A 30 -6.38 34.78 81.62
C GLN A 30 -7.82 34.25 81.59
N HIS A 31 -8.61 34.64 80.59
CA HIS A 31 -9.99 34.18 80.47
C HIS A 31 -10.09 32.69 80.06
N LEU A 32 -9.20 32.22 79.19
CA LEU A 32 -9.12 30.81 78.80
C LEU A 32 -8.76 29.89 79.98
N ALA A 33 -8.08 30.41 81.01
CA ALA A 33 -7.80 29.67 82.24
C ALA A 33 -9.07 29.43 83.08
N GLU A 34 -9.99 30.40 83.11
CA GLU A 34 -11.21 30.36 83.93
C GLU A 34 -12.44 29.83 83.17
N CYS A 35 -12.48 29.95 81.83
CA CYS A 35 -13.66 29.65 81.01
C CYS A 35 -13.45 28.46 80.05
N PRO A 36 -14.05 27.28 80.33
CA PRO A 36 -13.93 26.10 79.47
C PRO A 36 -14.71 26.21 78.15
N ALA A 37 -15.73 27.08 78.09
CA ALA A 37 -16.54 27.30 76.89
C ALA A 37 -15.71 27.94 75.77
N CYS A 38 -14.98 29.01 76.08
CA CYS A 38 -14.11 29.72 75.14
C CYS A 38 -12.92 28.84 74.67
N ARG A 39 -12.42 27.94 75.53
CA ARG A 39 -11.38 26.96 75.18
C ARG A 39 -11.83 25.97 74.10
N THR A 40 -13.08 25.52 74.21
CA THR A 40 -13.66 24.58 73.23
C THR A 40 -13.84 25.21 71.86
N GLU A 41 -14.20 26.51 71.81
CA GLU A 41 -14.31 27.25 70.55
C GLU A 41 -12.94 27.45 69.88
N LEU A 42 -11.90 27.75 70.65
CA LEU A 42 -10.53 27.86 70.13
C LEU A 42 -10.05 26.54 69.48
N GLU A 43 -10.27 25.40 70.16
CA GLU A 43 -9.91 24.07 69.62
C GLU A 43 -10.68 23.70 68.36
N GLN A 44 -11.90 24.22 68.17
CA GLN A 44 -12.67 24.01 66.94
C GLN A 44 -12.13 24.86 65.78
N MET A 45 -11.64 26.07 66.07
CA MET A 45 -11.05 26.97 65.07
C MET A 45 -9.63 26.55 64.66
N GLU A 46 -8.84 25.98 65.57
CA GLU A 46 -7.50 25.43 65.28
C GLU A 46 -7.53 24.12 64.48
N LYS A 47 -8.69 23.45 64.44
CA LYS A 47 -8.82 22.23 63.63
C LYS A 47 -8.73 22.61 62.15
N PRO A 48 -7.76 22.07 61.40
CA PRO A 48 -7.62 22.36 59.99
C PRO A 48 -8.89 21.89 59.27
N VAL A 49 -9.57 22.83 58.60
CA VAL A 49 -10.71 22.53 57.75
C VAL A 49 -10.26 21.51 56.71
N PRO A 50 -10.92 20.34 56.59
CA PRO A 50 -10.58 19.37 55.57
C PRO A 50 -10.92 19.96 54.19
N VAL A 51 -9.91 20.55 53.55
CA VAL A 51 -9.99 20.99 52.16
C VAL A 51 -10.11 19.73 51.31
N GLN A 52 -11.32 19.45 50.84
CA GLN A 52 -11.49 18.43 49.81
C GLN A 52 -10.80 18.94 48.54
N PRO A 53 -9.83 18.21 47.97
CA PRO A 53 -9.22 18.60 46.72
C PRO A 53 -10.29 18.61 45.63
N GLU A 54 -10.44 19.75 44.93
CA GLU A 54 -11.34 19.85 43.79
C GLU A 54 -11.05 18.74 42.77
N PRO A 55 -12.10 18.10 42.21
CA PRO A 55 -11.93 17.00 41.28
C PRO A 55 -11.22 17.51 40.02
N GLN A 56 -9.94 17.14 39.85
CA GLN A 56 -9.17 17.49 38.65
C GLN A 56 -9.85 16.93 37.38
N PRO A 57 -10.12 17.76 36.36
CA PRO A 57 -10.87 17.39 35.15
C PRO A 57 -10.06 16.56 34.13
N ASP A 58 -8.94 15.96 34.53
CA ASP A 58 -7.99 15.32 33.60
C ASP A 58 -8.36 13.89 33.20
N ALA A 59 -9.27 13.25 33.93
CA ALA A 59 -9.76 11.90 33.65
C ALA A 59 -10.60 11.77 32.35
N PRO A 60 -11.60 12.64 32.07
CA PRO A 60 -12.43 12.51 30.87
C PRO A 60 -11.64 12.77 29.57
N LEU A 61 -10.64 13.65 29.57
CA LEU A 61 -9.89 14.00 28.36
C LEU A 61 -8.95 12.87 27.89
N LYS A 62 -8.39 12.08 28.81
CA LYS A 62 -7.50 10.94 28.47
C LYS A 62 -8.26 9.81 27.75
N ASN A 63 -9.51 9.57 28.13
CA ASN A 63 -10.36 8.54 27.51
C ASN A 63 -10.83 8.95 26.11
N ILE A 64 -11.10 10.24 25.90
CA ILE A 64 -11.44 10.78 24.59
C ILE A 64 -10.21 10.71 23.67
N ARG A 65 -9.03 11.12 24.16
CA ARG A 65 -7.79 11.05 23.36
C ARG A 65 -7.42 9.63 22.97
N SER A 66 -7.47 8.67 23.90
CA SER A 66 -7.12 7.26 23.60
C SER A 66 -8.11 6.58 22.66
N SER A 67 -9.42 6.85 22.80
CA SER A 67 -10.44 6.32 21.87
C SER A 67 -10.30 6.90 20.46
N LEU A 68 -10.03 8.21 20.34
CA LEU A 68 -9.74 8.84 19.05
C LEU A 68 -8.43 8.33 18.44
N ASN A 69 -7.37 8.15 19.25
CA ASN A 69 -6.10 7.63 18.75
C ASN A 69 -6.23 6.18 18.27
N ARG A 70 -7.05 5.37 18.95
CA ARG A 70 -7.34 3.98 18.52
C ARG A 70 -8.16 3.93 17.25
N ARG A 71 -9.13 4.85 17.06
CA ARG A 71 -9.87 5.00 15.80
C ARG A 71 -8.94 5.45 14.67
N ARG A 72 -8.10 6.47 14.90
CA ARG A 72 -7.10 6.94 13.94
C ARG A 72 -6.12 5.83 13.55
N LEU A 73 -5.61 5.08 14.52
CA LEU A 73 -4.71 3.95 14.26
C LEU A 73 -5.40 2.85 13.43
N ARG A 74 -6.65 2.50 13.74
CA ARG A 74 -7.43 1.55 12.93
C ARG A 74 -7.63 2.06 11.51
N THR A 75 -8.01 3.33 11.34
CA THR A 75 -8.17 3.93 10.01
C THR A 75 -6.85 3.92 9.24
N MET A 76 -5.73 4.27 9.89
CA MET A 76 -4.40 4.20 9.27
C MET A 76 -4.00 2.78 8.88
N LEU A 77 -4.25 1.80 9.74
CA LEU A 77 -3.98 0.38 9.45
C LEU A 77 -4.85 -0.12 8.28
N CYS A 78 -6.14 0.23 8.26
CA CYS A 78 -7.02 -0.14 7.15
C CYS A 78 -6.60 0.54 5.86
N SER A 79 -6.26 1.84 5.87
CA SER A 79 -5.78 2.53 4.68
C SER A 79 -4.45 1.98 4.20
N PHE A 80 -3.55 1.62 5.11
CA PHE A 80 -2.26 1.03 4.78
C PHE A 80 -2.43 -0.38 4.19
N ALA A 81 -3.29 -1.21 4.79
CA ALA A 81 -3.63 -2.52 4.25
C ALA A 81 -4.29 -2.43 2.87
N ALA A 82 -5.20 -1.47 2.67
CA ALA A 82 -5.82 -1.22 1.37
C ALA A 82 -4.79 -0.75 0.33
N ALA A 83 -3.87 0.14 0.70
CA ALA A 83 -2.80 0.59 -0.18
C ALA A 83 -1.84 -0.54 -0.55
N LEU A 84 -1.48 -1.40 0.41
CA LEU A 84 -0.66 -2.59 0.15
C LEU A 84 -1.37 -3.59 -0.76
N ALA A 85 -2.66 -3.84 -0.53
CA ALA A 85 -3.45 -4.72 -1.39
C ALA A 85 -3.52 -4.17 -2.83
N LEU A 86 -3.74 -2.86 -2.99
CA LEU A 86 -3.73 -2.22 -4.29
C LEU A 86 -2.36 -2.32 -4.97
N ALA A 87 -1.27 -2.06 -4.23
CA ALA A 87 0.08 -2.21 -4.75
C ALA A 87 0.39 -3.65 -5.19
N ALA A 88 -0.06 -4.64 -4.43
CA ALA A 88 0.08 -6.05 -4.78
C ALA A 88 -0.69 -6.41 -6.06
N VAL A 89 -1.93 -5.92 -6.21
CA VAL A 89 -2.74 -6.13 -7.41
C VAL A 89 -2.10 -5.45 -8.62
N CYS A 90 -1.65 -4.20 -8.50
CA CYS A 90 -0.96 -3.49 -9.57
C CYS A 90 0.36 -4.17 -9.95
N GLY A 91 1.15 -4.60 -8.96
CA GLY A 91 2.40 -5.32 -9.17
C GLY A 91 2.19 -6.67 -9.85
N PHE A 92 1.17 -7.43 -9.44
CA PHE A 92 0.80 -8.69 -10.06
C PHE A 92 0.31 -8.50 -11.50
N GLY A 93 -0.53 -7.50 -11.75
CA GLY A 93 -0.97 -7.15 -13.10
C GLY A 93 0.20 -6.77 -14.01
N TRP A 94 1.10 -5.90 -13.53
CA TRP A 94 2.30 -5.51 -14.27
C TRP A 94 3.23 -6.69 -14.56
N TYR A 95 3.44 -7.55 -13.56
CA TYR A 95 4.24 -8.76 -13.72
C TYR A 95 3.61 -9.71 -14.73
N GLY A 96 2.31 -9.99 -14.65
CA GLY A 96 1.62 -10.83 -15.63
C GLY A 96 1.61 -10.24 -17.04
N TYR A 97 1.61 -8.91 -17.17
CA TYR A 97 1.67 -8.21 -18.46
C TYR A 97 3.07 -8.25 -19.10
N THR A 98 4.15 -8.31 -18.31
CA THR A 98 5.52 -8.18 -18.85
C THR A 98 6.34 -9.46 -18.75
N ALA A 99 6.00 -10.38 -17.85
CA ALA A 99 6.72 -11.63 -17.66
C ALA A 99 6.44 -12.57 -18.83
N CYS A 100 7.47 -12.78 -19.64
CA CYS A 100 7.49 -13.72 -20.74
C CYS A 100 8.69 -14.66 -20.63
N ASP A 101 8.50 -15.88 -21.11
CA ASP A 101 9.52 -16.91 -21.24
C ASP A 101 9.79 -17.13 -22.74
N ARG A 102 11.06 -17.41 -23.09
CA ARG A 102 11.40 -17.78 -24.47
C ARG A 102 10.85 -19.17 -24.77
N VAL A 103 10.33 -19.34 -25.99
CA VAL A 103 9.74 -20.61 -26.44
C VAL A 103 10.73 -21.29 -27.37
N SER A 104 10.89 -22.61 -27.23
CA SER A 104 11.67 -23.43 -28.17
C SER A 104 11.04 -23.40 -29.57
N PHE A 105 11.85 -23.57 -30.60
CA PHE A 105 11.39 -23.51 -31.99
C PHE A 105 10.25 -24.52 -32.25
N PHE A 106 10.40 -25.75 -31.76
CA PHE A 106 9.38 -26.79 -31.95
C PHE A 106 8.08 -26.49 -31.19
N ASP A 107 8.20 -25.91 -30.00
CA ASP A 107 7.04 -25.51 -29.20
C ASP A 107 6.33 -24.29 -29.78
N ALA A 108 7.01 -23.48 -30.58
CA ALA A 108 6.42 -22.32 -31.24
C ALA A 108 5.59 -22.71 -32.48
N ARG A 109 5.75 -23.92 -33.02
CA ARG A 109 5.01 -24.44 -34.19
C ARG A 109 4.89 -23.40 -35.30
N LEU A 110 6.03 -22.83 -35.70
CA LEU A 110 6.11 -21.77 -36.72
C LEU A 110 5.70 -22.30 -38.09
N GLN A 111 4.91 -21.51 -38.81
CA GLN A 111 4.47 -21.80 -40.17
C GLN A 111 4.54 -20.53 -41.01
N ALA A 112 4.86 -20.72 -42.29
CA ALA A 112 4.77 -19.67 -43.29
C ALA A 112 3.77 -20.12 -44.36
N TYR A 113 2.84 -19.25 -44.75
CA TYR A 113 1.95 -19.51 -45.86
C TYR A 113 1.76 -18.27 -46.72
N TYR A 114 1.55 -18.47 -48.01
CA TYR A 114 1.36 -17.37 -48.96
C TYR A 114 -0.09 -16.93 -48.98
N GLN A 115 -0.35 -15.64 -48.78
CA GLN A 115 -1.70 -15.07 -48.77
C GLN A 115 -1.74 -13.70 -49.44
N GLN A 116 -2.79 -13.49 -50.23
CA GLN A 116 -3.11 -12.19 -50.81
C GLN A 116 -3.87 -11.35 -49.77
N ALA A 117 -3.34 -10.17 -49.45
CA ALA A 117 -4.03 -9.22 -48.57
C ALA A 117 -5.26 -8.62 -49.24
N GLU A 118 -6.16 -8.06 -48.43
CA GLU A 118 -7.37 -7.36 -48.89
C GLU A 118 -7.07 -6.18 -49.83
N ASN A 119 -5.85 -5.62 -49.75
CA ASN A 119 -5.37 -4.56 -50.63
C ASN A 119 -4.77 -5.07 -51.96
N GLY A 120 -4.85 -6.37 -52.23
CA GLY A 120 -4.35 -7.02 -53.45
C GLY A 120 -2.85 -7.28 -53.50
N ALA A 121 -2.13 -7.01 -52.40
CA ALA A 121 -0.71 -7.33 -52.32
C ALA A 121 -0.48 -8.79 -51.90
N ASP A 122 0.38 -9.48 -52.64
CA ASP A 122 0.77 -10.85 -52.31
C ASP A 122 1.90 -10.86 -51.26
N GLY A 123 1.82 -11.79 -50.31
CA GLY A 123 2.58 -11.78 -49.06
C GLY A 123 2.77 -13.19 -48.46
N TRP A 124 3.77 -13.34 -47.60
CA TRP A 124 4.06 -14.50 -46.77
C TRP A 124 3.60 -14.12 -45.38
N VAL A 125 2.76 -14.93 -44.78
CA VAL A 125 2.27 -14.74 -43.43
C VAL A 125 2.95 -15.76 -42.55
N LEU A 126 3.52 -15.31 -41.43
CA LEU A 126 4.46 -16.07 -40.60
C LEU A 126 3.84 -16.45 -39.23
N GLU A 127 2.87 -17.34 -39.20
CA GLU A 127 2.08 -17.60 -38.00
C GLU A 127 2.71 -18.64 -37.05
N THR A 128 2.44 -18.51 -35.74
CA THR A 128 2.68 -19.55 -34.73
C THR A 128 1.38 -20.31 -34.48
N ARG A 129 1.36 -21.63 -34.67
CA ARG A 129 0.19 -22.48 -34.35
C ARG A 129 0.12 -22.90 -32.88
N ALA A 130 1.10 -22.53 -32.07
CA ALA A 130 1.13 -22.92 -30.67
C ALA A 130 0.25 -22.02 -29.81
N GLU A 131 -0.43 -22.61 -28.82
CA GLU A 131 -1.23 -21.85 -27.87
C GLU A 131 -0.35 -20.95 -27.00
N ASP A 132 -0.82 -19.71 -26.82
CA ASP A 132 -0.19 -18.66 -26.02
C ASP A 132 1.28 -18.37 -26.40
N VAL A 133 1.65 -18.56 -27.66
CA VAL A 133 2.95 -18.17 -28.21
C VAL A 133 2.79 -16.96 -29.11
N TYR A 134 3.73 -16.02 -28.99
CA TYR A 134 3.72 -14.73 -29.64
C TYR A 134 5.08 -14.44 -30.28
N LEU A 135 5.06 -13.69 -31.38
CA LEU A 135 6.28 -13.21 -32.03
C LEU A 135 6.57 -11.76 -31.66
N LYS A 136 7.53 -11.61 -30.74
CA LYS A 136 8.20 -10.41 -30.22
C LYS A 136 8.96 -9.58 -31.27
N PRO A 137 8.49 -8.51 -31.95
CA PRO A 137 9.42 -7.74 -32.79
C PRO A 137 10.55 -7.15 -31.94
N THR A 138 11.78 -7.29 -32.42
CA THR A 138 12.97 -6.75 -31.77
C THR A 138 13.34 -5.39 -32.39
N HIS A 139 14.43 -4.78 -31.94
CA HIS A 139 14.91 -3.51 -32.48
C HIS A 139 15.45 -3.61 -33.91
N ALA A 140 15.68 -4.83 -34.43
CA ALA A 140 16.12 -5.05 -35.80
C ALA A 140 14.93 -5.39 -36.70
N ASP A 141 14.85 -4.72 -37.86
CA ASP A 141 13.79 -4.95 -38.84
C ASP A 141 13.78 -6.43 -39.27
N GLY A 142 12.61 -7.06 -39.17
CA GLY A 142 12.42 -8.46 -39.54
C GLY A 142 12.97 -9.46 -38.53
N HIS A 143 13.46 -9.03 -37.36
CA HIS A 143 13.88 -9.92 -36.28
C HIS A 143 12.80 -10.04 -35.20
N TYR A 144 12.41 -11.26 -34.90
CA TYR A 144 11.38 -11.60 -33.93
C TYR A 144 11.89 -12.55 -32.86
N GLU A 145 11.35 -12.47 -31.66
CA GLU A 145 11.58 -13.43 -30.57
C GLU A 145 10.32 -14.26 -30.35
N ALA A 146 10.46 -15.59 -30.32
CA ALA A 146 9.36 -16.47 -29.92
C ALA A 146 9.21 -16.45 -28.39
N ILE A 147 8.09 -15.94 -27.90
CA ILE A 147 7.82 -15.78 -26.46
C ILE A 147 6.46 -16.35 -26.06
N ARG A 148 6.34 -16.75 -24.80
CA ARG A 148 5.09 -17.11 -24.14
C ARG A 148 4.96 -16.29 -22.88
N TYR A 149 3.84 -15.62 -22.69
CA TYR A 149 3.57 -14.93 -21.43
C TYR A 149 3.35 -15.95 -20.32
N ARG A 150 3.93 -15.70 -19.14
CA ARG A 150 3.81 -16.62 -18.02
C ARG A 150 2.38 -16.70 -17.47
N ILE A 151 1.59 -15.65 -17.68
CA ILE A 151 0.17 -15.58 -17.33
C ILE A 151 -0.63 -14.99 -18.51
N PRO A 152 -0.93 -15.79 -19.55
CA PRO A 152 -1.50 -15.32 -20.81
C PRO A 152 -2.82 -14.54 -20.63
N TRP A 153 -3.71 -15.03 -19.77
CA TRP A 153 -4.98 -14.36 -19.52
C TRP A 153 -4.84 -12.97 -18.89
N VAL A 154 -3.81 -12.74 -18.05
CA VAL A 154 -3.55 -11.42 -17.46
C VAL A 154 -3.08 -10.46 -18.54
N HIS A 155 -2.14 -10.90 -19.38
CA HIS A 155 -1.67 -10.12 -20.52
C HIS A 155 -2.85 -9.73 -21.42
N ASP A 156 -3.64 -10.70 -21.90
CA ASP A 156 -4.75 -10.44 -22.81
C ASP A 156 -5.83 -9.53 -22.21
N THR A 157 -6.09 -9.66 -20.90
CA THR A 157 -7.06 -8.81 -20.20
C THR A 157 -6.56 -7.37 -20.10
N LEU A 158 -5.28 -7.19 -19.76
CA LEU A 158 -4.67 -5.87 -19.63
C LEU A 158 -4.46 -5.21 -20.99
N ASP A 159 -4.08 -5.96 -22.02
CA ASP A 159 -3.90 -5.44 -23.37
C ASP A 159 -5.23 -4.89 -23.93
N LYS A 160 -6.33 -5.66 -23.79
CA LYS A 160 -7.69 -5.21 -24.11
C LYS A 160 -8.10 -3.96 -23.34
N LEU A 161 -7.76 -3.89 -22.05
CA LEU A 161 -8.13 -2.77 -21.18
C LEU A 161 -7.32 -1.50 -21.51
N LEU A 162 -6.05 -1.67 -21.84
CA LEU A 162 -5.15 -0.57 -22.17
C LEU A 162 -5.41 -0.02 -23.58
N GLN A 163 -6.20 -0.70 -24.41
CA GLN A 163 -6.41 -0.39 -25.84
C GLN A 163 -5.09 -0.12 -26.56
N LYS A 164 -4.03 -0.74 -26.06
CA LYS A 164 -2.74 -0.64 -26.67
C LYS A 164 -2.85 -1.65 -27.79
N ASP A 165 -3.03 -1.18 -29.01
CA ASP A 165 -2.69 -1.93 -30.22
C ASP A 165 -1.17 -2.16 -30.17
N THR A 166 -0.71 -2.88 -29.16
CA THR A 166 0.65 -3.36 -29.12
C THR A 166 0.65 -4.39 -30.23
N ASP A 167 1.51 -4.21 -31.22
CA ASP A 167 1.81 -5.13 -32.34
C ASP A 167 2.36 -6.49 -31.84
N LEU A 168 1.79 -7.03 -30.77
CA LEU A 168 1.96 -8.38 -30.26
C LEU A 168 0.90 -9.23 -30.95
N LEU A 169 1.25 -9.48 -32.19
CA LEU A 169 0.52 -10.22 -33.18
C LEU A 169 0.23 -11.63 -32.63
N ARG A 170 -1.01 -11.89 -32.21
CA ARG A 170 -1.51 -13.24 -31.83
C ARG A 170 -1.54 -14.23 -33.01
N SER A 171 -1.15 -13.73 -34.17
CA SER A 171 -0.87 -14.36 -35.45
C SER A 171 -0.07 -13.26 -36.15
N THR A 172 1.14 -13.47 -36.66
CA THR A 172 1.88 -12.37 -37.32
C THR A 172 0.94 -11.65 -38.28
N GLY A 173 0.72 -10.37 -38.00
CA GLY A 173 0.13 -9.46 -38.95
C GLY A 173 0.85 -9.69 -40.26
N TRP A 174 0.04 -9.89 -41.29
CA TRP A 174 0.43 -10.06 -42.66
C TRP A 174 1.80 -9.43 -42.96
N MET A 175 2.80 -10.27 -43.25
CA MET A 175 4.13 -9.78 -43.61
C MET A 175 4.15 -9.59 -45.13
N ARG A 176 4.21 -8.32 -45.56
CA ARG A 176 4.28 -7.98 -46.98
C ARG A 176 5.61 -8.49 -47.56
N THR A 177 5.57 -9.28 -48.62
CA THR A 177 6.78 -9.98 -49.09
C THR A 177 7.53 -9.30 -50.19
N ASP A 178 8.69 -8.81 -49.79
CA ASP A 178 9.99 -9.19 -50.35
C ASP A 178 11.04 -9.48 -49.26
N ARG A 179 10.66 -9.43 -47.97
CA ARG A 179 11.62 -9.41 -46.85
C ARG A 179 11.73 -10.75 -46.15
N SER A 180 12.97 -11.16 -45.92
CA SER A 180 13.31 -12.27 -45.03
C SER A 180 13.05 -11.89 -43.57
N ALA A 181 12.70 -12.89 -42.76
CA ALA A 181 12.51 -12.73 -41.32
C ALA A 181 13.49 -13.63 -40.57
N VAL A 182 13.85 -13.24 -39.34
CA VAL A 182 14.66 -14.05 -38.44
C VAL A 182 13.90 -14.18 -37.14
N VAL A 183 13.66 -15.41 -36.72
CA VAL A 183 12.98 -15.74 -35.46
C VAL A 183 14.00 -16.38 -34.52
N ASP A 184 14.23 -15.74 -33.39
CA ASP A 184 15.10 -16.25 -32.33
C ASP A 184 14.24 -16.97 -31.28
N ALA A 185 14.38 -18.30 -31.23
CA ALA A 185 13.73 -19.17 -30.26
C ALA A 185 14.67 -19.47 -29.07
N ALA A 186 14.18 -20.16 -28.06
CA ALA A 186 14.97 -20.46 -26.86
C ALA A 186 16.18 -21.38 -27.13
N ASP A 187 16.06 -22.27 -28.10
CA ASP A 187 17.00 -23.34 -28.44
C ASP A 187 17.77 -23.09 -29.74
N MET A 188 17.20 -22.32 -30.67
CA MET A 188 17.84 -22.01 -31.95
C MET A 188 17.29 -20.72 -32.58
N THR A 189 18.07 -20.15 -33.49
CA THR A 189 17.63 -19.04 -34.35
C THR A 189 17.33 -19.59 -35.75
N VAL A 190 16.16 -19.26 -36.29
CA VAL A 190 15.72 -19.71 -37.62
C VAL A 190 15.42 -18.49 -38.48
N ALA A 191 15.89 -18.50 -39.71
CA ALA A 191 15.60 -17.47 -40.70
C ALA A 191 14.63 -18.02 -41.76
N PHE A 192 13.70 -17.17 -42.17
CA PHE A 192 12.77 -17.40 -43.26
C PHE A 192 13.19 -16.54 -44.45
N ASN A 193 13.37 -17.17 -45.61
CA ASN A 193 13.69 -16.47 -46.85
C ASN A 193 12.40 -16.10 -47.60
N GLY A 194 12.14 -14.80 -47.71
CA GLY A 194 10.94 -14.30 -48.39
C GLY A 194 10.95 -14.50 -49.92
N GLN A 195 12.09 -14.81 -50.53
CA GLN A 195 12.21 -14.99 -52.00
C GLN A 195 11.74 -16.36 -52.47
N ASP A 196 12.07 -17.41 -51.73
CA ASP A 196 11.78 -18.80 -52.10
C ASP A 196 10.86 -19.52 -51.10
N GLY A 197 10.52 -18.88 -49.98
CA GLY A 197 9.64 -19.44 -48.96
C GLY A 197 10.31 -20.46 -48.04
N THR A 198 11.65 -20.56 -48.06
CA THR A 198 12.37 -21.59 -47.32
C THR A 198 12.78 -21.13 -45.91
N TRP A 199 12.78 -22.06 -44.96
CA TRP A 199 13.32 -21.85 -43.62
C TRP A 199 14.77 -22.34 -43.53
N TYR A 200 15.57 -21.80 -42.63
CA TYR A 200 16.90 -22.34 -42.35
C TYR A 200 17.38 -21.95 -40.94
N ALA A 201 18.06 -22.87 -40.26
CA ALA A 201 18.68 -22.52 -38.99
C ALA A 201 19.90 -21.62 -39.25
N VAL A 202 20.01 -20.52 -38.49
CA VAL A 202 21.14 -19.59 -38.62
C VAL A 202 22.42 -20.33 -38.20
N GLY A 203 23.37 -20.44 -39.12
CA GLY A 203 24.61 -21.21 -38.92
C GLY A 203 24.60 -22.64 -39.47
N SER A 204 23.49 -23.10 -40.07
CA SER A 204 23.43 -24.33 -40.87
C SER A 204 23.22 -24.02 -42.35
N ALA A 205 23.43 -25.01 -43.21
CA ALA A 205 23.00 -24.91 -44.61
C ALA A 205 21.46 -24.78 -44.68
N PRO A 206 20.91 -24.06 -45.69
CA PRO A 206 19.48 -23.96 -45.88
C PRO A 206 18.87 -25.31 -46.22
N ALA A 207 17.74 -25.65 -45.59
CA ALA A 207 16.99 -26.86 -45.88
C ALA A 207 15.55 -26.45 -46.17
N ALA A 208 14.93 -26.97 -47.23
CA ALA A 208 13.51 -26.74 -47.44
C ALA A 208 12.73 -27.53 -46.37
N TRP A 209 12.23 -26.84 -45.33
CA TRP A 209 11.49 -27.45 -44.22
C TRP A 209 9.98 -27.53 -44.52
N ASP A 210 9.61 -27.85 -45.76
CA ASP A 210 8.22 -27.85 -46.22
C ASP A 210 7.40 -29.06 -45.70
N GLU A 211 8.04 -30.04 -45.04
CA GLU A 211 7.40 -31.27 -44.54
C GLU A 211 7.91 -31.68 -43.15
N VAL A 212 7.95 -30.77 -42.18
CA VAL A 212 8.05 -31.21 -40.78
C VAL A 212 6.65 -31.62 -40.32
N GLU A 213 6.35 -32.91 -40.37
CA GLU A 213 5.24 -33.49 -39.63
C GLU A 213 5.46 -33.20 -38.14
N TRP A 214 4.63 -32.30 -37.61
CA TRP A 214 4.62 -32.00 -36.20
C TRP A 214 4.11 -33.24 -35.45
N PRO A 215 4.84 -33.76 -34.45
CA PRO A 215 4.28 -34.81 -33.60
C PRO A 215 2.99 -34.28 -32.95
N GLU A 216 1.92 -35.07 -33.07
CA GLU A 216 0.63 -34.81 -32.42
C GLU A 216 0.77 -34.67 -30.90
#